data_AF-A0A2X1LNR6-F1
#
_entry.id   AF-A0A2X1LNR6-F1
#
_cell.length_a   1.000
_cell.length_b   1.000
_cell.length_c   1.000
_cell.angle_alpha   90.00
_cell.angle_beta   90.00
_cell.angle_gamma   90.00
#
_symmetry.space_group_name_H-M   'P 1'
#
loop_
_entity.id
_entity.type
_entity.pdbx_description
1 polymer ?
#
loop_
_entity_poly.entity_id
_entity_poly.type
_entity_poly.pdbx_seq_one_letter_code
_entity_poly.pdbx_strand_id
1 'polypeptide(L)' 'MVAEGQKKVYPDLSIDLACGGYHGMRIEMKHGRNRLTPEQLVWMTRLTEAGYYCFEARSAAEAIKAITEYVCLD' A
#
# COMPACT_ATOMS: atom_id res chain seq x y z
N MET A 1 5.49 -12.28 -19.50
CA MET A 1 5.97 -13.30 -18.54
C MET A 1 5.24 -13.05 -17.23
N VAL A 2 4.43 -13.99 -16.75
CA VAL A 2 3.97 -13.98 -15.35
C VAL A 2 5.06 -14.74 -14.61
N ALA A 3 5.98 -14.02 -13.98
CA ALA A 3 6.96 -14.65 -13.10
C ALA A 3 6.20 -15.28 -11.92
N GLU A 4 6.49 -16.54 -11.63
CA GLU A 4 5.82 -17.31 -10.58
C GLU A 4 5.89 -16.55 -9.25
N GLY A 5 4.73 -16.16 -8.72
CA GLY A 5 4.61 -15.48 -7.43
C GLY A 5 4.06 -14.06 -7.45
N GLN A 6 3.96 -13.40 -8.61
CA GLN A 6 3.32 -12.09 -8.69
C GLN A 6 1.80 -12.26 -8.55
N LYS A 7 1.30 -12.17 -7.32
CA LYS A 7 -0.14 -12.02 -7.09
C LYS A 7 -0.53 -10.70 -7.73
N LYS A 8 -1.30 -10.75 -8.83
CA LYS A 8 -1.85 -9.62 -9.61
C LYS A 8 -2.66 -8.57 -8.79
N VAL A 9 -2.65 -8.70 -7.47
CA VAL A 9 -3.58 -8.13 -6.52
C VAL A 9 -2.85 -7.58 -5.28
N TYR A 10 -1.54 -7.84 -5.12
CA TYR A 10 -0.77 -7.28 -4.01
C TYR A 10 -0.50 -5.78 -4.27
N PRO A 11 -0.43 -4.93 -3.23
CA PRO A 11 -0.15 -3.51 -3.40
C PRO A 11 1.10 -3.21 -4.23
N ASP A 12 1.05 -2.16 -5.04
CA ASP A 12 2.11 -1.75 -5.97
C ASP A 12 3.45 -1.46 -5.29
N LEU A 13 3.44 -0.86 -4.09
CA LEU A 13 4.65 -0.53 -3.33
C LEU A 13 4.64 -1.18 -1.95
N SER A 14 5.82 -1.70 -1.58
CA SER A 14 6.13 -2.20 -0.24
C SER A 14 7.25 -1.37 0.37
N ILE A 15 6.96 -0.71 1.49
CA ILE A 15 7.95 -0.01 2.31
C ILE A 15 8.18 -0.85 3.55
N ASP A 16 9.32 -1.54 3.59
CA ASP A 16 9.68 -2.44 4.66
C ASP A 16 10.47 -1.71 5.75
N LEU A 17 9.80 -0.73 6.36
CA LEU A 17 10.29 0.05 7.49
C LEU A 17 9.17 0.12 8.52
N ALA A 18 9.39 -0.44 9.72
CA ALA A 18 8.45 -0.32 10.81
C ALA A 18 8.52 1.10 11.42
N CYS A 19 7.38 1.75 11.61
CA CYS A 19 7.26 3.12 12.11
C CYS A 19 5.85 3.35 12.66
N GLY A 20 5.70 4.18 13.70
CA GLY A 20 4.38 4.55 14.24
C GLY A 20 3.55 3.38 14.81
N GLY A 21 4.19 2.30 15.26
CA GLY A 21 3.51 1.07 15.67
C GLY A 21 3.04 0.16 14.52
N TYR A 22 3.34 0.50 13.27
CA TYR A 22 3.06 -0.36 12.10
C TYR A 22 4.28 -1.20 11.71
N HIS A 23 4.03 -2.41 11.21
CA HIS A 23 5.08 -3.34 10.75
C HIS A 23 5.75 -2.94 9.42
N GLY A 24 5.14 -1.99 8.71
CA GLY A 24 5.59 -1.49 7.41
C GLY A 24 4.43 -0.78 6.70
N MET A 25 4.71 -0.16 5.55
CA MET A 25 3.71 0.52 4.72
C MET A 25 3.49 -0.20 3.39
N ARG A 26 2.24 -0.20 2.93
CA ARG A 26 1.81 -0.76 1.64
C ARG A 26 1.00 0.29 0.90
N ILE A 27 1.36 0.54 -0.36
CA ILE A 27 0.69 1.55 -1.19
C ILE A 27 0.15 0.90 -2.45
N GLU A 28 -1.13 1.12 -2.70
CA GLU A 28 -1.78 0.78 -3.96
C GLU A 28 -1.97 2.07 -4.76
N MET A 29 -1.44 2.09 -5.98
CA MET A 29 -1.50 3.23 -6.87
C MET A 29 -2.78 3.18 -7.73
N LYS A 30 -3.50 4.29 -7.79
CA LYS A 30 -4.67 4.47 -8.65
C LYS A 30 -4.49 5.67 -9.55
N HIS A 31 -5.11 5.60 -10.72
CA HIS A 31 -5.13 6.70 -11.67
C HIS A 31 -6.58 7.04 -12.06
N GLY A 32 -6.86 8.34 -12.21
CA GLY A 32 -8.17 8.83 -12.60
C GLY A 32 -9.29 8.34 -11.67
N ARG A 33 -10.35 7.77 -12.26
CA ARG A 33 -11.54 7.29 -11.55
C ARG A 33 -11.48 5.82 -11.12
N ASN A 34 -10.36 5.14 -11.33
CA ASN A 34 -10.21 3.74 -10.97
C ASN A 34 -10.33 3.59 -9.45
N ARG A 35 -11.01 2.54 -8.99
CA ARG A 35 -11.12 2.19 -7.57
C ARG A 35 -10.39 0.87 -7.31
N LEU A 36 -10.16 0.52 -6.06
CA LEU A 36 -9.71 -0.81 -5.68
C LEU A 36 -10.65 -1.86 -6.28
N THR A 37 -10.09 -2.90 -6.89
CA THR A 37 -10.89 -4.08 -7.22
C THR A 37 -11.26 -4.81 -5.93
N PRO A 38 -12.31 -5.65 -5.92
CA PRO A 38 -12.67 -6.44 -4.75
C PRO A 38 -11.49 -7.25 -4.21
N GLU A 39 -10.65 -7.82 -5.06
CA GLU A 39 -9.51 -8.62 -4.58
C GLU A 39 -8.41 -7.74 -3.98
N GLN A 40 -8.18 -6.53 -4.50
CA GLN A 40 -7.24 -5.56 -3.92
C GLN A 40 -7.72 -5.08 -2.56
N LEU A 41 -9.03 -4.83 -2.43
CA LEU A 41 -9.63 -4.48 -1.14
C LEU A 41 -9.42 -5.59 -0.11
N VAL A 42 -9.58 -6.87 -0.50
CA VAL A 42 -9.30 -8.01 0.39
C VAL A 42 -7.85 -7.99 0.87
N TRP A 43 -6.87 -7.69 0.01
CA TRP A 43 -5.47 -7.58 0.43
C TRP A 43 -5.21 -6.40 1.35
N MET A 44 -5.75 -5.22 1.02
CA MET A 44 -5.61 -4.02 1.84
C MET A 44 -6.18 -4.25 3.24
N THR A 45 -7.37 -4.86 3.34
CA THR A 45 -7.97 -5.23 4.63
C THR A 45 -7.09 -6.20 5.41
N ARG A 46 -6.65 -7.31 4.78
CA ARG A 46 -5.79 -8.30 5.44
C ARG A 46 -4.47 -7.72 5.95
N LEU A 47 -3.85 -6.83 5.17
CA LEU A 47 -2.59 -6.18 5.56
C LEU A 47 -2.80 -5.19 6.69
N THR A 48 -3.91 -4.44 6.66
CA THR A 48 -4.29 -3.53 7.74
C THR A 48 -4.53 -4.29 9.05
N GLU A 49 -5.29 -5.39 9.00
CA GLU A 49 -5.53 -6.29 10.14
C GLU A 49 -4.24 -6.93 10.66
N ALA A 50 -3.25 -7.15 9.80
CA ALA A 50 -1.93 -7.67 10.15
C ALA A 50 -0.95 -6.58 10.67
N GLY A 51 -1.40 -5.34 10.86
CA GLY A 51 -0.60 -4.25 11.43
C GLY A 51 0.24 -3.46 10.43
N TYR A 52 -0.05 -3.53 9.13
CA TYR A 52 0.60 -2.68 8.12
C TYR A 52 -0.19 -1.40 7.87
N TYR A 53 0.53 -0.30 7.65
CA TYR A 53 -0.06 0.96 7.20
C TYR A 53 -0.41 0.85 5.71
N CYS A 54 -1.69 0.81 5.38
CA CYS A 54 -2.15 0.64 3.99
C CYS A 54 -2.73 1.95 3.45
N PHE A 55 -2.23 2.40 2.28
CA PHE A 55 -2.63 3.67 1.68
C PHE A 55 -2.96 3.50 0.18
N GLU A 56 -4.01 4.17 -0.29
CA GLU A 56 -4.32 4.27 -1.72
C GLU A 56 -3.84 5.63 -2.22
N ALA A 57 -2.87 5.66 -3.13
CA ALA A 57 -2.36 6.91 -3.70
C ALA A 57 -2.87 7.14 -5.13
N ARG A 58 -3.40 8.33 -5.41
CA ARG A 58 -3.93 8.73 -6.73
C ARG A 58 -2.89 9.39 -7.64
N SER A 59 -1.72 9.70 -7.09
CA SER A 59 -0.60 10.30 -7.81
C SER A 59 0.73 9.99 -7.13
N ALA A 60 1.83 10.17 -7.87
CA ALA A 60 3.17 10.05 -7.30
C ALA A 60 3.41 11.07 -6.18
N ALA A 61 2.91 12.30 -6.31
CA ALA A 61 3.03 13.33 -5.29
C ALA A 61 2.33 12.92 -3.98
N GLU A 62 1.16 12.31 -4.09
CA GLU A 62 0.41 11.80 -2.93
C GLU A 62 1.13 10.61 -2.27
N ALA A 63 1.68 9.69 -3.05
CA ALA A 63 2.48 8.58 -2.53
C ALA A 63 3.72 9.10 -1.78
N ILE A 64 4.47 10.05 -2.36
CA ILE A 64 5.64 10.66 -1.71
C ILE A 64 5.26 11.34 -0.40
N LYS A 65 4.16 12.10 -0.41
CA LYS A 65 3.65 12.77 0.79
C LYS A 65 3.31 11.74 1.88
N ALA A 66 2.55 10.70 1.54
CA ALA A 66 2.15 9.67 2.48
C ALA A 66 3.36 8.91 3.06
N ILE A 67 4.38 8.60 2.24
CA ILE A 67 5.62 7.99 2.73
C ILE A 67 6.34 8.95 3.68
N THR A 68 6.43 10.23 3.35
CA THR A 68 7.11 11.24 4.19
C THR A 68 6.40 11.41 5.54
N GLU A 69 5.06 11.40 5.56
CA GLU A 69 4.28 11.43 6.80
C GLU A 69 4.46 10.13 7.59
N TYR A 70 4.46 8.98 6.90
CA TYR A 70 4.65 7.66 7.53
C TYR A 70 5.98 7.54 8.26
N VAL A 71 7.09 7.98 7.66
CA VAL A 71 8.42 7.87 8.29
C VAL A 71 8.63 8.81 9.48
N CYS A 72 7.72 9.76 9.69
CA CYS A 72 7.74 10.70 10.81
C CYS A 72 6.76 10.32 11.93
N LEU A 73 6.12 9.14 11.87
CA LEU A 73 5.25 8.67 12.95
C LEU A 73 6.08 8.25 14.17
N ASP A 74 5.60 8.61 15.37
CA ASP A 74 6.22 8.30 16.67
C ASP A 74 5.98 6.83 17.12
#